data_AF-A0A6C0DQD3-F1
#
_entry.id   AF-A0A6C0DQD3-F1
#
_cell.length_a   1.000
_cell.length_b   1.000
_cell.length_c   1.000
_cell.angle_alpha   90.00
_cell.angle_beta   90.00
_cell.angle_gamma   90.00
#
_symmetry.space_group_name_H-M   'P 1'
#
loop_
_entity.id
_entity.type
_entity.pdbx_description
1 polymer ?
#
loop_
_entity_poly.entity_id
_entity_poly.type
_entity_poly.pdbx_seq_one_letter_code
_entity_poly.pdbx_strand_id
1 'polypeptide(L)'
;MGGQSAFAFIDPSDSHRVDYYFMGDSALADIRKYLKEPYNVMKDCAATLLEGNCTLQEYKSRKFQEEHDLVGACIIMPDSIVCYDSETIVIYRRRRGE
;
A
#
# COMPACT_ATOMS: atom_id res chain seq x y z
N MET A 1 6.66 -8.54 18.89
CA MET A 1 7.17 -7.32 18.24
C MET A 1 6.32 -7.14 17.02
N GLY A 2 5.46 -6.12 17.04
CA GLY A 2 4.47 -5.93 15.99
C GLY A 2 4.89 -4.79 15.09
N GLY A 3 5.19 -5.09 13.84
CA GLY A 3 5.63 -4.12 12.85
C GLY A 3 4.50 -3.80 11.88
N GLN A 4 4.30 -2.51 11.59
CA GLN A 4 3.15 -2.03 10.83
C GLN A 4 3.39 -2.15 9.32
N SER A 5 2.31 -2.12 8.53
CA SER A 5 2.38 -2.03 7.07
C SER A 5 1.92 -0.65 6.61
N ALA A 6 2.33 -0.20 5.44
CA ALA A 6 1.79 1.03 4.85
C ALA A 6 1.03 0.71 3.57
N PHE A 7 -0.17 1.27 3.40
CA PHE A 7 -0.94 1.20 2.16
C PHE A 7 -1.00 2.59 1.53
N ALA A 8 -0.68 2.69 0.25
CA ALA A 8 -0.62 3.93 -0.50
C ALA A 8 -1.52 3.90 -1.72
N PHE A 9 -2.05 5.08 -2.05
CA PHE A 9 -2.84 5.35 -3.24
C PHE A 9 -2.16 6.46 -4.02
N ILE A 10 -2.11 6.32 -5.35
CA ILE A 10 -1.55 7.37 -6.21
C ILE A 10 -2.49 8.57 -6.20
N ASP A 11 -1.91 9.75 -6.02
CA ASP A 11 -2.65 11.01 -6.11
C ASP A 11 -3.22 11.15 -7.54
N PRO A 12 -4.56 11.32 -7.69
CA PRO A 12 -5.18 11.44 -9.01
C PRO A 12 -4.75 12.70 -9.78
N SER A 13 -4.19 13.71 -9.09
CA SER A 13 -3.72 14.97 -9.66
C SER A 13 -2.21 15.00 -9.94
N ASP A 14 -1.42 14.15 -9.27
CA ASP A 14 0.03 14.02 -9.50
C ASP A 14 0.51 12.57 -9.34
N SER A 15 0.83 11.93 -10.46
CA SER A 15 1.33 10.54 -10.47
C SER A 15 2.67 10.33 -9.74
N HIS A 16 3.37 11.40 -9.37
CA HIS A 16 4.61 11.33 -8.60
C HIS A 16 4.37 11.40 -7.09
N ARG A 17 3.13 11.55 -6.64
CA ARG A 17 2.75 11.60 -5.23
C ARG A 17 1.89 10.42 -4.85
N VAL A 18 2.01 10.05 -3.58
CA VAL A 18 1.13 9.06 -2.96
C VAL A 18 0.64 9.58 -1.62
N ASP A 19 -0.62 9.29 -1.34
CA ASP A 19 -1.19 9.37 0.00
C ASP A 19 -1.10 7.99 0.63
N TYR A 20 -0.52 7.89 1.81
CA TYR A 20 -0.30 6.63 2.50
C TYR A 20 -0.94 6.60 3.89
N TYR A 21 -1.30 5.38 4.29
CA TYR A 21 -1.99 5.09 5.52
C TYR A 21 -1.31 3.92 6.21
N PHE A 22 -1.04 4.05 7.51
CA PHE A 22 -0.47 2.96 8.28
C PHE A 22 -1.55 1.95 8.68
N MET A 23 -1.24 0.68 8.46
CA MET A 23 -2.06 -0.49 8.71
C MET A 23 -1.40 -1.37 9.77
N GLY A 24 -2.19 -2.08 10.57
CA GLY A 24 -1.65 -3.08 11.49
C GLY A 24 -0.97 -4.26 10.78
N ASP A 25 -0.15 -5.00 11.52
CA ASP A 25 0.73 -6.07 11.03
C ASP A 25 0.03 -7.15 10.19
N SER A 26 -1.25 -7.41 10.45
CA SER A 26 -2.02 -8.45 9.75
C SER A 26 -2.44 -8.05 8.32
N ALA A 27 -2.30 -6.79 7.94
CA ALA A 27 -2.81 -6.29 6.66
C ALA A 27 -2.14 -6.96 5.45
N LEU A 28 -0.83 -7.21 5.50
CA LEU A 28 -0.14 -7.91 4.40
C LEU A 28 -0.51 -9.40 4.30
N ALA A 29 -0.80 -10.06 5.42
CA ALA A 29 -1.24 -11.45 5.40
C ALA A 29 -2.58 -11.61 4.66
N ASP A 30 -3.41 -10.57 4.69
CA ASP A 30 -4.73 -10.52 4.07
C ASP A 30 -4.75 -9.85 2.69
N ILE A 31 -3.58 -9.63 2.06
CA ILE A 31 -3.46 -8.91 0.77
C ILE A 31 -4.34 -9.49 -0.34
N ARG A 32 -4.56 -10.81 -0.34
CA ARG A 32 -5.42 -11.50 -1.32
C ARG A 32 -6.90 -11.18 -1.15
N LYS A 33 -7.34 -10.84 0.07
CA LYS A 33 -8.72 -10.40 0.33
C LYS A 33 -8.93 -9.01 -0.27
N TYR A 34 -7.99 -8.09 -0.04
CA TYR A 34 -8.03 -6.74 -0.60
C TYR A 34 -8.08 -6.73 -2.14
N LEU A 35 -7.43 -7.69 -2.81
CA LEU A 35 -7.57 -7.83 -4.27
C LEU A 35 -9.01 -8.05 -4.74
N LYS A 36 -9.91 -8.57 -3.91
CA LYS A 36 -11.32 -8.78 -4.29
C LYS A 36 -12.20 -7.56 -3.98
N GLU A 37 -11.72 -6.64 -3.16
CA GLU A 37 -12.49 -5.48 -2.72
C GLU A 37 -12.48 -4.35 -3.76
N PRO A 38 -13.60 -3.64 -4.01
CA PRO A 38 -13.60 -2.49 -4.88
C PRO A 38 -12.55 -1.44 -4.47
N TYR A 39 -11.88 -0.83 -5.44
CA TYR A 39 -10.81 0.14 -5.18
C TYR A 39 -11.26 1.31 -4.30
N ASN A 40 -12.45 1.84 -4.57
CA ASN A 40 -13.05 2.92 -3.78
C ASN A 40 -13.29 2.50 -2.33
N VAL A 41 -13.76 1.27 -2.09
CA VAL A 41 -13.97 0.74 -0.73
C VAL A 41 -12.64 0.69 0.03
N MET A 42 -11.58 0.19 -0.60
CA MET A 42 -10.24 0.17 0.03
C MET A 42 -9.75 1.58 0.36
N LYS A 43 -9.95 2.54 -0.55
CA LYS A 43 -9.56 3.93 -0.34
C LYS A 43 -10.34 4.57 0.81
N ASP A 44 -11.66 4.38 0.85
CA ASP A 44 -12.53 4.94 1.89
C ASP A 44 -12.22 4.33 3.26
N CYS A 45 -11.92 3.04 3.34
CA CYS A 45 -11.48 2.39 4.57
C CYS A 45 -10.14 2.96 5.06
N ALA A 46 -9.18 3.16 4.16
CA ALA A 46 -7.86 3.68 4.50
C ALA A 46 -7.90 5.13 5.00
N ALA A 47 -8.79 5.97 4.46
CA ALA A 47 -8.97 7.37 4.86
C ALA A 47 -9.34 7.57 6.34
N THR A 48 -9.75 6.51 7.05
CA THR A 48 -10.03 6.56 8.50
C THR A 48 -8.78 6.38 9.37
N LEU A 49 -7.63 6.10 8.77
CA LEU A 49 -6.37 5.78 9.45
C LEU A 49 -5.41 6.98 9.45
N LEU A 50 -4.31 6.84 10.20
CA LEU A 50 -3.26 7.87 10.25
C LEU A 50 -2.65 8.06 8.86
N GLU A 51 -2.80 9.27 8.33
CA GLU A 51 -2.46 9.65 6.96
C GLU A 51 -1.15 10.46 6.88
N GLY A 52 -0.38 10.21 5.82
CA GLY A 52 0.69 11.08 5.38
C GLY A 52 0.78 11.10 3.85
N ASN A 53 1.61 11.97 3.29
CA ASN A 53 1.90 11.98 1.87
C ASN A 53 3.40 12.18 1.62
N CYS A 54 3.87 11.64 0.51
CA CYS A 54 5.25 11.82 0.05
C CYS A 54 5.34 11.57 -1.46
N THR A 55 6.53 11.71 -2.02
CA THR A 55 6.75 11.30 -3.40
C THR A 55 6.72 9.78 -3.51
N LEU A 56 6.30 9.29 -4.67
CA LEU A 56 6.31 7.89 -5.04
C LEU A 56 7.71 7.26 -4.90
N GLN A 57 8.77 8.03 -5.10
CA GLN A 57 10.15 7.56 -4.95
C GLN A 57 10.55 7.41 -3.47
N GLU A 58 10.18 8.38 -2.63
CA GLU A 58 10.40 8.29 -1.19
C GLU A 58 9.67 7.09 -0.60
N TYR A 59 8.39 6.91 -0.94
CA TYR A 59 7.57 5.80 -0.45
C TYR A 59 8.16 4.43 -0.77
N LYS A 60 8.72 4.26 -1.98
CA LYS A 60 9.35 3.01 -2.41
C LYS A 60 10.71 2.76 -1.78
N SER A 61 11.31 3.78 -1.16
CA SER A 61 12.66 3.67 -0.63
C SER A 61 12.71 2.79 0.61
N ARG A 62 13.84 2.09 0.78
CA ARG A 62 14.13 1.35 2.01
C ARG A 62 14.17 2.27 3.24
N LYS A 63 14.64 3.51 3.04
CA LYS A 63 14.69 4.53 4.09
C LYS A 63 13.31 4.79 4.69
N PHE A 64 12.28 4.93 3.85
CA PHE A 64 10.90 5.11 4.34
C PHE A 64 10.41 3.92 5.18
N GLN A 65 10.73 2.68 4.76
CA GLN A 65 10.38 1.49 5.53
C GLN A 65 11.09 1.45 6.89
N GLU A 66 12.38 1.79 6.92
CA GLU A 66 13.18 1.82 8.15
C GLU A 66 12.74 2.94 9.11
N GLU A 67 12.45 4.14 8.59
CA GLU A 67 12.00 5.29 9.39
C GLU A 67 10.66 5.04 10.10
N HIS A 68 9.81 4.19 9.51
CA HIS A 68 8.48 3.88 10.02
C HIS A 68 8.35 2.47 10.61
N ASP A 69 9.46 1.72 10.75
CA ASP A 69 9.48 0.34 11.24
C ASP A 69 8.47 -0.57 10.50
N LEU A 70 8.46 -0.47 9.17
CA LEU A 70 7.51 -1.18 8.32
C LEU A 70 7.95 -2.61 8.05
N VAL A 71 7.02 -3.56 8.18
CA VAL A 71 7.20 -4.93 7.66
C VAL A 71 6.88 -5.02 6.17
N GLY A 72 6.28 -3.98 5.59
CA GLY A 72 6.11 -3.83 4.15
C GLY A 72 5.25 -2.63 3.76
N ALA A 73 5.42 -2.19 2.52
CA ALA A 73 4.68 -1.06 1.94
C ALA A 73 3.95 -1.52 0.67
N CYS A 74 2.73 -1.05 0.45
CA CYS A 74 1.89 -1.46 -0.67
C CYS A 74 1.35 -0.25 -1.41
N ILE A 75 1.40 -0.28 -2.74
CA ILE A 75 0.63 0.65 -3.58
C ILE A 75 -0.59 -0.09 -4.09
N ILE A 76 -1.76 0.40 -3.72
CA ILE A 76 -3.05 -0.09 -4.20
C ILE A 76 -3.40 0.66 -5.47
N MET A 77 -3.59 -0.11 -6.55
CA MET A 77 -4.01 0.35 -7.86
C MET A 77 -5.39 -0.26 -8.17
N PRO A 78 -6.14 0.27 -9.15
CA PRO A 78 -7.47 -0.25 -9.49
C PRO A 78 -7.52 -1.76 -9.78
N ASP A 79 -6.51 -2.31 -10.46
CA ASP A 79 -6.47 -3.71 -10.89
C ASP A 79 -5.39 -4.57 -10.20
N SER A 80 -4.58 -3.96 -9.34
CA SER A 80 -3.42 -4.62 -8.76
C SER A 80 -2.99 -4.01 -7.43
N ILE A 81 -2.29 -4.80 -6.62
CA ILE A 81 -1.59 -4.31 -5.43
C ILE A 81 -0.10 -4.62 -5.62
N VAL A 82 0.73 -3.60 -5.49
CA VAL A 82 2.19 -3.69 -5.62
C VAL A 82 2.80 -3.61 -4.23
N CYS A 83 3.34 -4.72 -3.75
CA CYS A 83 4.01 -4.80 -2.45
C CYS A 83 5.51 -4.60 -2.63
N TYR A 84 6.07 -3.73 -1.82
CA TYR A 84 7.50 -3.49 -1.64
C TYR A 84 7.91 -4.13 -0.33
N ASP A 85 8.71 -5.18 -0.44
CA ASP A 85 9.58 -5.66 0.63
C ASP A 85 10.97 -5.03 0.40
N SER A 86 11.76 -4.94 1.46
CA SER A 86 13.12 -4.43 1.52
C SER A 86 14.05 -4.92 0.39
N GLU A 87 13.78 -6.10 -0.16
CA GLU A 87 14.59 -6.74 -1.22
C GLU A 87 13.79 -7.16 -2.46
N THR A 88 12.46 -7.16 -2.40
CA THR A 88 11.63 -7.71 -3.49
C THR A 88 10.41 -6.85 -3.78
N ILE A 89 9.97 -6.87 -5.04
CA ILE A 89 8.71 -6.26 -5.48
C ILE A 89 7.79 -7.38 -5.92
N VAL A 90 6.65 -7.52 -5.24
CA VAL A 90 5.62 -8.51 -5.56
C VAL A 90 4.38 -7.80 -6.08
N ILE A 91 3.92 -8.18 -7.27
CA ILE A 91 2.72 -7.59 -7.89
C ILE A 91 1.60 -8.62 -7.87
N TYR A 92 0.56 -8.33 -7.09
CA TYR A 92 -0.68 -9.08 -7.10
C TYR A 92 -1.65 -8.45 -8.09
N ARG A 93 -2.18 -9.23 -9.05
CA ARG A 93 -3.15 -8.75 -10.05
C ARG A 93 -4.44 -9.54 -9.99
N ARG A 94 -5.57 -8.88 -10.24
CA ARG A 94 -6.83 -9.58 -10.52
C ARG A 94 -6.68 -10.42 -11.78
N ARG A 95 -7.20 -11.64 -11.77
CA ARG A 95 -7.40 -12.38 -13.03
C ARG A 95 -8.50 -11.68 -13.81
N ARG A 96 -8.22 -11.33 -15.06
CA ARG A 96 -9.26 -10.91 -16.02
C ARG A 96 -10.02 -12.18 -16.41
N GLY A 97 -11.19 -12.44 -15.82
CA GLY A 97 -12.01 -13.58 -16.24
C GLY A 97 -13.02 -14.16 -15.24
N GLU A 98 -13.39 -13.48 -14.16
CA GLU A 98 -14.56 -13.83 -13.34
C GLU A 98 -15.55 -12.67 -13.29
#